data_AF-A0A2N7N9J1-F1
#
_entry.id   AF-A0A2N7N9J1-F1
#
_cell.length_a   1.000
_cell.length_b   1.000
_cell.length_c   1.000
_cell.angle_alpha   90.00
_cell.angle_beta   90.00
_cell.angle_gamma   90.00
#
_symmetry.space_group_name_H-M   'P 1'
#
loop_
_entity.id
_entity.type
_entity.pdbx_description
1 polymer ?
#
loop_
_entity_poly.entity_id
_entity_poly.type
_entity_poly.pdbx_seq_one_letter_code
_entity_poly.pdbx_strand_id
1 'polypeptide(L)'
;MKEESVTEMAATLLDNPTWSDLEYYVVVILLVLILGSLLAFFKALYSEKAKYLAIQSSLDTIKLQTEVTAKTTETIKNDLEYKSWNRKEILQVRRTKLEEYVLLIMCLSDVLHKEMEKNFFGKDHSYDEQIWHKAQLIQKLYFPELEDEHNELRKSFADYKRWLGNGMTEVIAKRKSGNVNASVSEEHLDKYSSLLTSINNSTLEIESKAREMSREFHT
;
A
#
# COMPACT_ATOMS: atom_id res chain seq x y z
N MET A 1 77.39 -84.82 27.39
CA MET A 1 77.58 -83.64 28.25
C MET A 1 76.90 -82.36 27.70
N LYS A 2 75.77 -82.45 26.97
CA LYS A 2 75.01 -81.25 26.52
C LYS A 2 73.48 -81.35 26.68
N GLU A 3 72.93 -82.52 26.99
CA GLU A 3 71.47 -82.68 27.14
C GLU A 3 70.99 -82.43 28.58
N GLU A 4 71.76 -82.84 29.59
CA GLU A 4 71.40 -82.65 31.01
C GLU A 4 71.20 -81.18 31.40
N SER A 5 72.04 -80.26 30.92
CA SER A 5 71.95 -78.84 31.31
C SER A 5 70.76 -78.11 30.67
N VAL A 6 70.24 -78.61 29.53
CA VAL A 6 69.07 -78.02 28.86
C VAL A 6 67.79 -78.46 29.57
N THR A 7 67.73 -79.72 30.02
CA THR A 7 66.63 -80.23 30.85
C THR A 7 66.60 -79.57 32.23
N GLU A 8 67.75 -79.28 32.83
CA GLU A 8 67.82 -78.62 34.14
C GLU A 8 67.42 -77.13 34.04
N MET A 9 67.86 -76.41 33.00
CA MET A 9 67.40 -75.04 32.74
C MET A 9 65.90 -74.96 32.42
N ALA A 10 65.35 -75.91 31.66
CA ALA A 10 63.92 -75.98 31.38
C ALA A 10 63.10 -76.26 32.65
N ALA A 11 63.60 -77.13 33.55
CA ALA A 11 62.98 -77.40 34.83
C ALA A 11 63.02 -76.17 35.76
N THR A 12 64.11 -75.41 35.77
CA THR A 12 64.23 -74.22 36.64
C THR A 12 63.33 -73.06 36.20
N LEU A 13 63.01 -72.98 34.89
CA LEU A 13 62.06 -72.00 34.34
C LEU A 13 60.58 -72.36 34.59
N LEU A 14 60.28 -73.65 34.78
CA LEU A 14 58.93 -74.13 35.05
C LEU A 14 58.56 -74.10 36.55
N ASP A 15 59.55 -74.18 37.45
CA ASP A 15 59.32 -74.35 38.90
C ASP A 15 59.21 -73.03 39.69
N ASN A 16 59.40 -71.88 39.04
CA ASN A 16 59.13 -70.56 39.64
C ASN A 16 58.08 -69.79 38.81
N PRO A 17 56.78 -70.12 38.95
CA PRO A 17 55.74 -69.18 38.56
C PRO A 17 55.90 -67.98 39.49
N THR A 18 56.51 -66.90 39.01
CA THR A 18 56.77 -65.68 39.79
C THR A 18 55.48 -64.99 40.27
N TRP A 19 54.32 -65.55 39.90
CA TRP A 19 52.98 -65.11 40.22
C TRP A 19 52.13 -66.34 40.51
N SER A 20 51.43 -66.36 41.64
CA SER A 20 50.36 -67.35 41.86
C SER A 20 49.22 -67.09 40.86
N ASP A 21 48.53 -68.15 40.41
CA ASP A 21 47.38 -68.01 39.49
C ASP A 21 46.34 -66.99 40.00
N LEU A 22 46.18 -66.90 41.33
CA LEU A 22 45.28 -65.95 41.99
C LEU A 22 45.74 -64.48 41.84
N GLU A 23 47.04 -64.18 41.99
CA GLU A 23 47.59 -62.84 41.81
C GLU A 23 47.44 -62.36 40.36
N TYR A 24 47.63 -63.26 39.39
CA TYR A 24 47.40 -62.96 37.97
C TYR A 24 45.94 -62.56 37.69
N TYR A 25 44.96 -63.33 38.15
CA TYR A 25 43.55 -63.01 37.96
C TYR A 25 43.14 -61.70 38.65
N VAL A 26 43.69 -61.41 39.84
CA VAL A 26 43.42 -60.15 40.56
C VAL A 26 43.93 -58.93 39.77
N VAL A 27 45.14 -59.00 39.19
CA VAL A 27 45.68 -57.90 38.37
C VAL A 27 44.90 -57.72 37.07
N VAL A 28 44.48 -58.80 36.42
CA VAL A 28 43.65 -58.73 35.21
C VAL A 28 42.29 -58.09 35.51
N ILE A 29 41.64 -58.47 36.60
CA ILE A 29 40.36 -57.86 37.03
C ILE A 29 40.55 -56.37 37.33
N LEU A 30 41.62 -55.99 38.03
CA LEU A 30 41.95 -54.59 38.31
C LEU A 30 42.17 -53.79 37.02
N LEU A 31 42.90 -54.33 36.05
CA LEU A 31 43.11 -53.69 34.74
C LEU A 31 41.79 -53.51 33.98
N VAL A 32 40.91 -54.52 33.98
CA VAL A 32 39.58 -54.44 33.35
C VAL A 32 38.71 -53.39 34.03
N LEU A 33 38.74 -53.29 35.36
CA LEU A 33 38.01 -52.25 36.10
C LEU A 33 38.55 -50.84 35.82
N ILE A 34 39.88 -50.68 35.74
CA ILE A 34 40.51 -49.40 35.40
C ILE A 34 40.16 -48.99 33.96
N LEU A 35 40.27 -49.90 33.00
CA LEU A 35 39.88 -49.69 31.60
C LEU A 35 38.38 -49.38 31.48
N GLY A 36 37.52 -50.10 32.19
CA GLY A 36 36.08 -49.87 32.23
C GLY A 36 35.72 -48.49 32.81
N SER A 37 36.40 -48.07 33.88
CA SER A 37 36.24 -46.74 34.49
C SER A 37 36.70 -45.62 33.55
N LEU A 38 37.85 -45.77 32.89
CA LEU A 38 38.34 -44.83 31.88
C LEU A 38 37.37 -44.69 30.71
N LEU A 39 36.87 -45.80 30.18
CA LEU A 39 35.88 -45.79 29.09
C LEU A 39 34.56 -45.13 29.52
N ALA A 40 34.10 -45.40 30.74
CA ALA A 40 32.90 -44.76 31.29
C ALA A 40 33.10 -43.24 31.47
N PHE A 41 34.27 -42.81 31.94
CA PHE A 41 34.63 -41.40 32.09
C PHE A 41 34.69 -40.66 30.75
N PHE A 42 35.38 -41.23 29.75
CA PHE A 42 35.41 -40.65 28.41
C PHE A 42 34.02 -40.61 27.79
N LYS A 43 33.24 -41.70 27.90
CA LYS A 43 31.86 -41.75 27.39
C LYS A 43 30.98 -40.66 28.03
N ALA A 44 31.10 -40.46 29.34
CA ALA A 44 30.36 -39.42 30.06
C ALA A 44 30.77 -38.01 29.58
N LEU A 45 32.06 -37.72 29.50
CA LEU A 45 32.58 -36.44 29.02
C LEU A 45 32.17 -36.14 27.56
N TYR A 46 32.30 -37.10 26.65
CA TYR A 46 31.91 -36.92 25.25
C TYR A 46 30.39 -36.77 25.12
N SER A 47 29.60 -37.53 25.88
CA SER A 47 28.15 -37.39 25.93
C SER A 47 27.75 -36.00 26.43
N GLU A 48 28.38 -35.50 27.48
CA GLU A 48 28.08 -34.19 28.06
C GLU A 48 28.49 -33.04 27.13
N LYS A 49 29.68 -33.14 26.50
CA LYS A 49 30.10 -32.22 25.44
C LYS A 49 29.15 -32.23 24.24
N ALA A 50 28.71 -33.41 23.79
CA ALA A 50 27.76 -33.53 22.69
C ALA A 50 26.40 -32.91 23.04
N LYS A 51 25.91 -33.12 24.27
CA LYS A 51 24.69 -32.46 24.77
C LYS A 51 24.86 -30.94 24.81
N TYR A 52 25.98 -30.44 25.30
CA TYR A 52 26.26 -29.00 25.33
C TYR A 52 26.28 -28.39 23.93
N LEU A 53 26.96 -29.05 22.97
CA LEU A 53 26.99 -28.62 21.57
C LEU A 53 25.60 -28.65 20.92
N ALA A 54 24.78 -29.67 21.20
CA ALA A 54 23.41 -29.75 20.71
C ALA A 54 22.52 -28.63 21.30
N ILE A 55 22.68 -28.32 22.59
CA ILE A 55 21.99 -27.20 23.26
C ILE A 55 22.42 -25.88 22.64
N GLN A 56 23.73 -25.66 22.46
CA GLN A 56 24.26 -24.44 21.84
C GLN A 56 23.72 -24.26 20.41
N SER A 57 23.76 -25.31 19.60
CA SER A 57 23.20 -25.29 18.25
C SER A 57 21.68 -25.00 18.23
N SER A 58 20.94 -25.54 19.20
CA SER A 58 19.50 -25.27 19.34
C SER A 58 19.25 -23.82 19.74
N LEU A 59 20.04 -23.26 20.68
CA LEU A 59 19.95 -21.86 21.09
C LEU A 59 20.30 -20.90 19.95
N ASP A 60 21.35 -21.20 19.17
CA ASP A 60 21.72 -20.40 18.00
C ASP A 60 20.61 -20.43 16.93
N THR A 61 19.96 -21.58 16.75
CA THR A 61 18.81 -21.71 15.84
C THR A 61 17.62 -20.89 16.33
N ILE A 62 17.32 -20.94 17.64
CA ILE A 62 16.25 -20.14 18.24
C ILE A 62 16.55 -18.65 18.08
N LYS A 63 17.79 -18.22 18.31
CA LYS A 63 18.24 -16.84 18.13
C LYS A 63 18.07 -16.37 16.68
N LEU A 64 18.45 -17.21 15.71
CA LEU A 64 18.25 -16.90 14.29
C LEU A 64 16.76 -16.77 13.97
N GLN A 65 15.92 -17.69 14.46
CA GLN A 65 14.48 -17.66 14.23
C GLN A 65 13.84 -16.40 14.85
N THR A 66 14.26 -15.98 16.04
CA THR A 66 13.74 -14.77 16.68
C THR A 66 14.17 -13.52 15.93
N GLU A 67 15.41 -13.45 15.45
CA GLU A 67 15.90 -12.35 14.62
C GLU A 67 15.14 -12.26 13.28
N VAL A 68 14.96 -13.39 12.58
CA VAL A 68 14.18 -13.44 11.34
C VAL A 68 12.72 -13.03 11.58
N THR A 69 12.13 -13.49 12.68
CA THR A 69 10.76 -13.12 13.06
C THR A 69 10.64 -11.63 13.38
N ALA A 70 11.60 -11.07 14.12
CA ALA A 70 11.64 -9.64 14.43
C ALA A 70 11.77 -8.78 13.17
N LYS A 71 12.71 -9.13 12.28
CA LYS A 71 12.90 -8.45 10.99
C LYS A 71 11.66 -8.53 10.10
N THR A 72 11.03 -9.70 10.05
CA THR A 72 9.78 -9.89 9.27
C THR A 72 8.65 -9.07 9.85
N THR A 73 8.50 -9.04 11.18
CA THR A 73 7.48 -8.26 11.88
C THR A 73 7.68 -6.76 11.66
N GLU A 74 8.92 -6.27 11.73
CA GLU A 74 9.25 -4.88 11.45
C GLU A 74 8.95 -4.51 10.00
N THR A 75 9.28 -5.40 9.05
CA THR A 75 8.96 -5.19 7.63
C THR A 75 7.45 -5.12 7.40
N ILE A 76 6.69 -6.04 8.00
CA ILE A 76 5.22 -6.04 7.92
C ILE A 76 4.64 -4.77 8.55
N LYS A 77 5.16 -4.36 9.70
CA LYS A 77 4.73 -3.13 10.38
C LYS A 77 4.97 -1.91 9.48
N ASN A 78 6.15 -1.79 8.90
CA ASN A 78 6.50 -0.68 8.00
C ASN A 78 5.64 -0.68 6.73
N ASP A 79 5.35 -1.84 6.14
CA ASP A 79 4.44 -1.96 4.98
C ASP A 79 3.00 -1.56 5.34
N LEU A 80 2.51 -1.98 6.51
CA LEU A 80 1.19 -1.58 7.01
C LEU A 80 1.11 -0.07 7.28
N GLU A 81 2.15 0.51 7.88
CA GLU A 81 2.24 1.95 8.11
C GLU A 81 2.25 2.72 6.78
N TYR A 82 3.05 2.28 5.81
CA TYR A 82 3.10 2.89 4.48
C TYR A 82 1.75 2.79 3.75
N LYS A 83 1.10 1.62 3.76
CA LYS A 83 -0.23 1.44 3.17
C LYS A 83 -1.29 2.32 3.82
N SER A 84 -1.26 2.42 5.15
CA SER A 84 -2.17 3.29 5.91
C SER A 84 -1.94 4.76 5.57
N TRP A 85 -0.67 5.18 5.50
CA TRP A 85 -0.28 6.53 5.12
C TRP A 85 -0.69 6.87 3.69
N ASN A 86 -0.37 6.02 2.72
CA ASN A 86 -0.74 6.21 1.32
C ASN A 86 -2.27 6.28 1.15
N ARG A 87 -3.04 5.45 1.88
CA ARG A 87 -4.50 5.53 1.88
C ARG A 87 -5.00 6.87 2.40
N LYS A 88 -4.42 7.37 3.51
CA LYS A 88 -4.77 8.69 4.06
C LYS A 88 -4.45 9.82 3.09
N GLU A 89 -3.30 9.78 2.43
CA GLU A 89 -2.92 10.78 1.43
C GLU A 89 -3.88 10.79 0.25
N ILE A 90 -4.21 9.62 -0.30
CA ILE A 90 -5.17 9.51 -1.41
C ILE A 90 -6.53 10.09 -0.99
N LEU A 91 -7.03 9.75 0.20
CA LEU A 91 -8.30 10.29 0.72
C LEU A 91 -8.24 11.81 0.91
N GLN A 92 -7.14 12.34 1.42
CA GLN A 92 -6.95 13.78 1.58
C GLN A 92 -6.96 14.50 0.23
N VAL A 93 -6.23 13.99 -0.76
CA VAL A 93 -6.21 14.55 -2.12
C VAL A 93 -7.60 14.49 -2.74
N ARG A 94 -8.30 13.35 -2.63
CA ARG A 94 -9.68 13.20 -3.12
C ARG A 94 -10.62 14.18 -2.44
N ARG A 95 -10.52 14.39 -1.13
CA ARG A 95 -11.34 15.40 -0.44
C ARG A 95 -11.09 16.81 -0.96
N THR A 96 -9.83 17.24 -1.03
CA THR A 96 -9.49 18.58 -1.54
C THR A 96 -9.97 18.78 -2.98
N LYS A 97 -9.82 17.76 -3.83
CA LYS A 97 -10.27 17.83 -5.22
C LYS A 97 -11.79 17.83 -5.35
N LEU A 98 -12.49 17.17 -4.43
CA LEU A 98 -13.95 17.17 -4.42
C LEU A 98 -14.48 18.56 -4.03
N GLU A 99 -13.88 19.17 -3.01
CA GLU A 99 -14.19 20.55 -2.60
C GLU A 99 -13.93 21.53 -3.76
N GLU A 100 -12.78 21.43 -4.43
CA GLU A 100 -12.43 22.26 -5.60
C GLU A 100 -13.43 22.06 -6.75
N TYR A 101 -13.79 20.81 -7.06
CA TYR A 101 -14.76 20.50 -8.11
C TYR A 101 -16.15 21.08 -7.82
N VAL A 102 -16.64 20.91 -6.59
CA VAL A 102 -17.96 21.43 -6.18
C VAL A 102 -17.98 22.96 -6.23
N LEU A 103 -16.91 23.64 -5.82
CA LEU A 103 -16.81 25.09 -5.93
C LEU A 103 -16.89 25.56 -7.40
N LEU A 104 -16.22 24.87 -8.32
CA LEU A 104 -16.24 25.22 -9.75
C LEU A 104 -17.63 25.09 -10.36
N ILE A 105 -18.37 24.01 -10.06
CA ILE A 105 -19.73 23.81 -10.59
C ILE A 105 -20.74 24.79 -9.96
N MET A 106 -20.60 25.13 -8.68
CA MET A 106 -21.45 26.12 -8.01
C MET A 106 -21.29 27.52 -8.63
N CYS A 107 -20.06 27.90 -8.96
CA CYS A 107 -19.78 29.16 -9.62
C CYS A 107 -20.13 29.18 -11.11
N LEU A 108 -20.48 28.05 -11.72
CA LEU A 108 -20.72 27.96 -13.15
C LEU A 108 -21.90 28.85 -13.59
N SER A 109 -23.01 28.84 -12.85
CA SER A 109 -24.19 29.65 -13.19
C SER A 109 -23.89 31.15 -13.23
N ASP A 110 -23.08 31.64 -12.28
CA ASP A 110 -22.65 33.05 -12.25
C ASP A 110 -21.73 33.40 -13.41
N VAL A 111 -20.81 32.50 -13.76
CA VAL A 111 -19.91 32.69 -14.92
C VAL A 111 -20.71 32.72 -16.21
N LEU A 112 -21.68 31.83 -16.38
CA LEU A 112 -22.56 31.81 -17.53
C LEU A 112 -23.44 33.07 -17.60
N HIS A 113 -23.89 33.59 -16.46
CA HIS A 113 -24.61 34.86 -16.43
C HIS A 113 -23.73 36.02 -16.92
N LYS A 114 -22.50 36.13 -16.41
CA LYS A 114 -21.53 37.15 -16.84
C LYS A 114 -21.14 37.01 -18.30
N GLU A 115 -21.00 35.78 -18.80
CA GLU A 115 -20.73 35.50 -20.21
C GLU A 115 -21.88 36.03 -21.10
N MET A 116 -23.13 35.76 -20.71
CA MET A 116 -24.30 36.27 -21.39
C MET A 116 -24.33 37.80 -21.39
N GLU A 117 -24.11 38.43 -20.23
CA GLU A 117 -24.15 39.88 -20.11
C GLU A 117 -23.09 40.58 -20.96
N LYS A 118 -21.89 40.01 -21.02
CA LYS A 118 -20.81 40.48 -21.90
C LYS A 118 -21.19 40.37 -23.37
N ASN A 119 -21.72 39.23 -23.79
CA ASN A 119 -22.01 38.95 -25.20
C ASN A 119 -23.23 39.71 -25.72
N PHE A 120 -24.30 39.83 -24.93
CA PHE A 120 -25.56 40.44 -25.38
C PHE A 120 -25.69 41.92 -25.04
N PHE A 121 -25.11 42.37 -23.92
CA PHE A 121 -25.25 43.75 -23.45
C PHE A 121 -23.94 44.53 -23.45
N GLY A 122 -22.82 43.91 -23.84
CA GLY A 122 -21.51 44.57 -23.89
C GLY A 122 -21.01 45.00 -22.52
N LYS A 123 -21.54 44.43 -21.43
CA LYS A 123 -21.06 44.73 -20.08
C LYS A 123 -19.69 44.11 -19.87
N ASP A 124 -18.75 44.89 -19.38
CA ASP A 124 -17.41 44.39 -19.09
C ASP A 124 -17.40 43.66 -17.74
N HIS A 125 -17.58 42.34 -17.81
CA HIS A 125 -17.44 41.45 -16.68
C HIS A 125 -16.21 40.56 -16.87
N SER A 126 -15.32 40.58 -15.88
CA SER A 126 -14.26 39.59 -15.76
C SER A 126 -14.86 38.27 -15.25
N TYR A 127 -14.59 37.18 -15.97
CA TYR A 127 -14.96 35.83 -15.57
C TYR A 127 -13.91 34.82 -16.08
N ASP A 128 -13.86 33.64 -15.44
CA ASP A 128 -12.94 32.56 -15.82
C ASP A 128 -13.55 31.69 -16.93
N GLU A 129 -13.06 31.86 -18.16
CA GLU A 129 -13.48 31.08 -19.34
C GLU A 129 -13.12 29.57 -19.21
N GLN A 130 -12.18 29.22 -18.33
CA GLN A 130 -11.70 27.86 -18.16
C GLN A 130 -12.41 27.08 -17.07
N ILE A 131 -13.41 27.69 -16.38
CA ILE A 131 -14.08 27.07 -15.23
C ILE A 131 -14.66 25.69 -15.58
N TRP A 132 -15.30 25.56 -16.74
CA TRP A 132 -15.86 24.31 -17.24
C TRP A 132 -14.77 23.25 -17.48
N HIS A 133 -13.67 23.64 -18.13
CA HIS A 133 -12.56 22.73 -18.43
C HIS A 133 -11.85 22.24 -17.18
N LYS A 134 -11.68 23.11 -16.18
CA LYS A 134 -11.13 22.73 -14.87
C LYS A 134 -12.04 21.73 -14.17
N ALA A 135 -13.35 21.99 -14.14
CA ALA A 135 -14.32 21.08 -13.54
C ALA A 135 -14.31 19.70 -14.23
N GLN A 136 -14.35 19.68 -15.56
CA GLN A 136 -14.31 18.44 -16.35
C GLN A 136 -13.01 17.66 -16.14
N LEU A 137 -11.86 18.35 -16.02
CA LEU A 137 -10.57 17.71 -15.77
C LEU A 137 -10.54 17.04 -14.40
N ILE A 138 -11.00 17.74 -13.36
CA ILE A 138 -11.02 17.20 -11.99
C ILE A 138 -11.94 15.98 -11.92
N GLN A 139 -13.14 16.07 -12.50
CA GLN A 139 -14.08 14.94 -12.54
C GLN A 139 -13.44 13.72 -13.19
N LYS A 140 -12.85 13.86 -14.39
CA LYS A 140 -12.25 12.73 -15.12
C LYS A 140 -11.07 12.08 -14.39
N LEU A 141 -10.25 12.87 -13.71
CA LEU A 141 -9.04 12.36 -13.07
C LEU A 141 -9.29 11.78 -11.67
N TYR A 142 -10.22 12.37 -10.91
CA TYR A 142 -10.39 12.05 -9.50
C TYR A 142 -11.73 11.40 -9.17
N PHE A 143 -12.79 11.66 -9.94
CA PHE A 143 -14.17 11.25 -9.64
C PHE A 143 -14.90 10.64 -10.85
N PRO A 144 -14.42 9.50 -11.38
CA PRO A 144 -15.16 8.77 -12.42
C PRO A 144 -16.57 8.37 -11.97
N GLU A 145 -16.80 8.18 -10.68
CA GLU A 145 -18.12 7.89 -10.10
C GLU A 145 -19.17 9.02 -10.23
N LEU A 146 -18.74 10.25 -10.59
CA LEU A 146 -19.63 11.39 -10.87
C LEU A 146 -19.91 11.56 -12.37
N GLU A 147 -19.54 10.58 -13.20
CA GLU A 147 -19.63 10.71 -14.66
C GLU A 147 -21.06 10.92 -15.14
N ASP A 148 -22.03 10.23 -14.57
CA ASP A 148 -23.43 10.31 -14.98
C ASP A 148 -24.03 11.70 -14.65
N GLU A 149 -23.87 12.17 -13.41
CA GLU A 149 -24.36 13.48 -13.00
C GLU A 149 -23.61 14.62 -13.73
N HIS A 150 -22.30 14.48 -13.93
CA HIS A 150 -21.51 15.43 -14.73
C HIS A 150 -21.95 15.44 -16.20
N ASN A 151 -22.37 14.30 -16.75
CA ASN A 151 -22.86 14.20 -18.12
C ASN A 151 -24.20 14.92 -18.31
N GLU A 152 -25.09 14.91 -17.32
CA GLU A 152 -26.31 15.72 -17.37
C GLU A 152 -25.99 17.22 -17.32
N LEU A 153 -25.06 17.63 -16.45
CA LEU A 153 -24.59 19.02 -16.44
C LEU A 153 -23.96 19.41 -17.79
N ARG A 154 -23.18 18.51 -18.40
CA ARG A 154 -22.56 18.71 -19.72
C ARG A 154 -23.59 18.93 -20.82
N LYS A 155 -24.73 18.23 -20.80
CA LYS A 155 -25.83 18.45 -21.75
C LYS A 155 -26.44 19.83 -21.55
N SER A 156 -26.79 20.19 -20.31
CA SER A 156 -27.32 21.51 -19.94
C SER A 156 -26.37 22.65 -20.35
N PHE A 157 -25.06 22.48 -20.12
CA PHE A 157 -24.03 23.42 -20.54
C PHE A 157 -23.93 23.54 -22.08
N ALA A 158 -23.98 22.42 -22.80
CA ALA A 158 -23.95 22.43 -24.26
C ALA A 158 -25.18 23.14 -24.86
N ASP A 159 -26.36 22.93 -24.28
CA ASP A 159 -27.59 23.61 -24.69
C ASP A 159 -27.52 25.11 -24.44
N TYR A 160 -26.97 25.52 -23.28
CA TYR A 160 -26.68 26.93 -23.00
C TYR A 160 -25.72 27.54 -24.04
N LYS A 161 -24.59 26.88 -24.36
CA LYS A 161 -23.62 27.41 -25.33
C LYS A 161 -24.22 27.48 -26.74
N ARG A 162 -25.09 26.53 -27.12
CA ARG A 162 -25.84 26.57 -28.37
C ARG A 162 -26.78 27.77 -28.40
N TRP A 163 -27.53 28.01 -27.32
CA TRP A 163 -28.40 29.17 -27.17
C TRP A 163 -27.61 30.48 -27.31
N LEU A 164 -26.52 30.64 -26.57
CA LEU A 164 -25.65 31.82 -26.64
C LEU A 164 -25.13 32.08 -28.06
N GLY A 165 -24.66 31.03 -28.74
CA GLY A 165 -24.18 31.13 -30.13
C GLY A 165 -25.27 31.54 -31.13
N ASN A 166 -26.50 31.04 -30.95
CA ASN A 166 -27.65 31.43 -31.76
C ASN A 166 -28.00 32.91 -31.54
N GLY A 167 -28.01 33.39 -30.29
CA GLY A 167 -28.27 34.79 -29.96
C GLY A 167 -27.21 35.73 -30.53
N MET A 168 -25.93 35.34 -30.45
CA MET A 168 -24.84 36.09 -31.09
C MET A 168 -25.00 36.18 -32.60
N THR A 169 -25.42 35.09 -33.24
CA THR A 169 -25.69 35.06 -34.69
C THR A 169 -26.82 36.03 -35.06
N GLU A 170 -27.88 36.09 -34.25
CA GLU A 170 -28.99 37.04 -34.42
C GLU A 170 -28.52 38.50 -34.31
N VAL A 171 -27.73 38.82 -33.30
CA VAL A 171 -27.15 40.17 -33.10
C VAL A 171 -26.29 40.57 -34.30
N ILE A 172 -25.41 39.67 -34.77
CA ILE A 172 -24.56 39.93 -35.94
C ILE A 172 -25.40 40.17 -37.19
N ALA A 173 -26.47 39.39 -37.41
CA ALA A 173 -27.37 39.56 -38.54
C ALA A 173 -28.06 40.94 -38.51
N LYS A 174 -28.57 41.35 -37.35
CA LYS A 174 -29.18 42.67 -37.14
C LYS A 174 -28.17 43.82 -37.34
N ARG A 175 -26.91 43.66 -36.93
CA ARG A 175 -25.85 44.65 -37.21
C ARG A 175 -25.58 44.77 -38.70
N LYS A 176 -25.52 43.64 -39.42
CA LYS A 176 -25.32 43.63 -40.88
C LYS A 176 -26.47 44.29 -41.64
N SER A 177 -27.70 44.25 -41.12
CA SER A 177 -28.84 44.96 -41.69
C SER A 177 -28.89 46.46 -41.33
N GLY A 178 -27.83 47.01 -40.73
CA GLY A 178 -27.72 48.44 -40.40
C GLY A 178 -28.27 48.85 -39.03
N ASN A 179 -28.67 47.90 -38.17
CA ASN A 179 -29.09 48.24 -36.81
C ASN A 179 -27.87 48.43 -35.91
N VAL A 180 -27.56 49.68 -35.59
CA VAL A 180 -26.43 50.07 -34.73
C VAL A 180 -26.61 49.57 -33.29
N ASN A 181 -27.85 49.47 -32.81
CA ASN A 181 -28.21 48.99 -31.47
C ASN A 181 -28.85 47.59 -31.54
N ALA A 182 -28.24 46.69 -32.31
CA ALA A 182 -28.70 45.32 -32.42
C ALA A 182 -28.69 44.61 -31.06
N SER A 183 -29.87 44.23 -30.58
CA SER A 183 -30.08 43.39 -29.42
C SER A 183 -30.70 42.06 -29.82
N VAL A 184 -30.57 41.07 -28.93
CA VAL A 184 -31.23 39.76 -29.03
C VAL A 184 -32.76 39.91 -28.90
N SER A 185 -33.52 39.04 -29.55
CA SER A 185 -34.99 39.03 -29.45
C SER A 185 -35.49 38.64 -28.05
N GLU A 186 -36.66 39.15 -27.67
CA GLU A 186 -37.31 38.80 -26.40
C GLU A 186 -37.61 37.30 -26.31
N GLU A 187 -38.12 36.71 -27.41
CA GLU A 187 -38.37 35.26 -27.52
C GLU A 187 -37.10 34.42 -27.24
N HIS A 188 -35.94 34.92 -27.66
CA HIS A 188 -34.67 34.25 -27.37
C HIS A 188 -34.27 34.39 -25.90
N LEU A 189 -34.50 35.54 -25.28
CA LEU A 189 -34.21 35.77 -23.86
C LEU A 189 -35.15 34.99 -22.93
N ASP A 190 -36.40 34.73 -23.33
CA ASP A 190 -37.36 33.95 -22.54
C ASP A 190 -36.85 32.53 -22.21
N LYS A 191 -36.00 31.96 -23.07
CA LYS A 191 -35.39 30.63 -22.86
C LYS A 191 -34.32 30.61 -21.79
N TYR A 192 -33.74 31.77 -21.44
CA TYR A 192 -32.60 31.87 -20.53
C TYR A 192 -32.90 31.28 -19.14
N SER A 193 -34.07 31.59 -18.58
CA SER A 193 -34.48 31.11 -17.27
C SER A 193 -34.53 29.58 -17.22
N SER A 194 -35.13 28.95 -18.24
CA SER A 194 -35.22 27.49 -18.34
C SER A 194 -33.85 26.81 -18.44
N LEU A 195 -32.91 27.41 -19.17
CA LEU A 195 -31.53 26.90 -19.30
C LEU A 195 -30.79 26.97 -17.96
N LEU A 196 -30.92 28.08 -17.22
CA LEU A 196 -30.34 28.19 -15.88
C LEU A 196 -30.97 27.19 -14.91
N THR A 197 -32.28 26.98 -14.95
CA THR A 197 -32.94 25.96 -14.14
C THR A 197 -32.38 24.57 -14.44
N SER A 198 -32.17 24.23 -15.72
CA SER A 198 -31.57 22.96 -16.12
C SER A 198 -30.15 22.79 -15.55
N ILE A 199 -29.31 23.82 -15.67
CA ILE A 199 -27.95 23.82 -15.11
C ILE A 199 -27.99 23.66 -13.59
N ASN A 200 -28.82 24.45 -12.90
CA ASN A 200 -28.91 24.41 -11.44
C ASN A 200 -29.41 23.04 -10.93
N ASN A 201 -30.38 22.43 -11.61
CA ASN A 201 -30.86 21.10 -11.26
C ASN A 201 -29.75 20.04 -11.40
N SER A 202 -28.99 20.06 -12.51
CA SER A 202 -27.85 19.16 -12.68
C SER A 202 -26.75 19.41 -11.64
N THR A 203 -26.49 20.67 -11.26
CA THR A 203 -25.54 21.00 -10.19
C THR A 203 -26.00 20.44 -8.84
N LEU A 204 -27.29 20.53 -8.51
CA LEU A 204 -27.84 19.98 -7.26
C LEU A 204 -27.69 18.45 -7.17
N GLU A 205 -27.86 17.74 -8.28
CA GLU A 205 -27.63 16.29 -8.33
C GLU A 205 -26.17 15.95 -8.02
N ILE A 206 -25.22 16.69 -8.62
CA ILE A 206 -23.79 16.53 -8.34
C ILE A 206 -23.48 16.86 -6.88
N GLU A 207 -24.05 17.94 -6.32
CA GLU A 207 -23.86 18.30 -4.91
C GLU A 207 -24.39 17.22 -3.96
N SER A 208 -25.54 16.63 -4.28
CA SER A 208 -26.11 15.51 -3.53
C SER A 208 -25.14 14.33 -3.52
N LYS A 209 -24.61 13.97 -4.69
CA LYS A 209 -23.68 12.84 -4.83
C LYS A 209 -22.33 13.11 -4.18
N ALA A 210 -21.79 14.31 -4.34
CA ALA A 210 -20.56 14.74 -3.66
C ALA A 210 -20.71 14.71 -2.13
N ARG A 211 -21.90 15.02 -1.60
CA ARG A 211 -22.18 14.92 -0.16
C ARG A 211 -22.17 13.47 0.32
N GLU A 212 -22.69 12.52 -0.46
CA GLU A 212 -22.59 11.09 -0.14
C GLU A 212 -21.12 10.65 -0.09
N MET A 213 -20.34 10.99 -1.13
CA MET A 213 -18.92 10.64 -1.21
C MET A 213 -18.09 11.25 -0.07
N SER A 214 -18.39 12.49 0.31
CA SER A 214 -17.73 13.17 1.42
C SER A 214 -17.93 12.41 2.75
N ARG A 215 -19.11 11.82 2.99
CA ARG A 215 -19.36 11.01 4.18
C ARG A 215 -18.48 9.76 4.20
N GLU A 216 -18.30 9.11 3.06
CA GLU A 216 -17.43 7.94 2.95
C GLU A 216 -15.96 8.29 3.25
N PHE A 217 -15.50 9.46 2.85
CA PHE A 217 -14.12 9.91 3.13
C PHE A 217 -13.87 10.21 4.61
N HIS A 218 -14.93 10.42 5.41
CA HIS A 218 -14.86 10.66 6.85
C HIS A 218 -14.99 9.39 7.70
N THR A 219 -15.23 8.23 7.08
CA THR A 219 -15.38 6.93 7.78
C THR A 219 -14.13 6.08 7.64
#